data_AF-A0A8K0VQD4-F1
#
_entry.id   AF-A0A8K0VQD4-F1
#
_cell.length_a   1.000
_cell.length_b   1.000
_cell.length_c   1.000
_cell.angle_alpha   90.00
_cell.angle_beta   90.00
_cell.angle_gamma   90.00
#
_symmetry.space_group_name_H-M   'P 1'
#
loop_
_entity.id
_entity.type
_entity.pdbx_description
1 polymer ?
#
loop_
_entity_poly.entity_id
_entity_poly.type
_entity_poly.pdbx_seq_one_letter_code
_entity_poly.pdbx_strand_id
1 'polypeptide(L)'
;MSFRVHRNIVEPESGWFRDNLPPPNLDGSPVKVRLGCTAEAAAHCLRFMYTGRIDICDIDPSCPWSIIHLPRCVLGYCAAVFLRVSRMAAHLLRIVEKTSVELGTLVTTRYLHQNLDDYEWVEFSWHYQNALDILYAQGSQTLMMPMRLAMVSVLDTTLFWLVRHPAFINLLQTTWQHFPNTLLLDQAEYRRLLKENNPTTKSPVPTEAALEKLFAKEEIESTIKNECAIPGTADLSAGRAVLASRGRAQSWYRRRGSSL
;
A
#
# COMPACT_ATOMS: atom_id res chain seq x y z
N MET A 1 -22.30 -0.01 -2.27
CA MET A 1 -22.34 -0.79 -1.01
C MET A 1 -22.51 0.16 0.15
N SER A 2 -23.13 -0.26 1.26
CA SER A 2 -23.33 0.57 2.46
C SER A 2 -22.99 -0.20 3.73
N PHE A 3 -22.31 0.44 4.67
CA PHE A 3 -21.95 -0.13 5.97
C PHE A 3 -22.67 0.63 7.09
N ARG A 4 -23.07 -0.07 8.15
CA ARG A 4 -23.57 0.54 9.38
C ARG A 4 -22.50 0.37 10.46
N VAL A 5 -22.11 1.48 11.07
CA VAL A 5 -21.05 1.54 12.09
C VAL A 5 -21.47 2.48 13.20
N HIS A 6 -20.79 2.36 14.34
CA HIS A 6 -21.04 3.14 15.54
C HIS A 6 -20.04 4.30 15.62
N ARG A 7 -20.57 5.52 15.74
CA ARG A 7 -19.79 6.76 15.83
C ARG A 7 -18.69 6.68 16.89
N ASN A 8 -19.05 6.23 18.08
CA ASN A 8 -18.16 6.12 19.24
C ASN A 8 -16.99 5.14 19.05
N ILE A 9 -17.00 4.31 18.01
CA ILE A 9 -15.89 3.40 17.66
C ILE A 9 -15.04 4.01 16.55
N VAL A 10 -15.66 4.61 15.53
CA VAL A 10 -14.91 5.08 14.36
C VAL A 10 -14.26 6.46 14.55
N GLU A 11 -14.85 7.37 15.33
CA GLU A 11 -14.27 8.70 15.59
C GLU A 11 -12.93 8.68 16.34
N PRO A 12 -12.77 7.85 17.40
CA PRO A 12 -11.48 7.77 18.08
C PRO A 12 -10.39 7.18 17.18
N GLU A 13 -10.72 6.16 16.39
CA GLU A 13 -9.75 5.38 15.60
C GLU A 13 -9.36 6.04 14.26
N SER A 14 -10.14 7.00 13.76
CA SER A 14 -9.95 7.61 12.44
C SER A 14 -10.00 9.12 12.50
N GLY A 15 -8.90 9.77 12.10
CA GLY A 15 -8.87 11.23 11.92
C GLY A 15 -9.90 11.72 10.90
N TRP A 16 -10.11 10.96 9.81
CA TRP A 16 -11.10 11.34 8.81
C TRP A 16 -12.52 11.38 9.38
N PHE A 17 -12.96 10.34 10.11
CA PHE A 17 -14.29 10.32 10.70
C PHE A 17 -14.46 11.39 11.78
N ARG A 18 -13.43 11.61 12.60
CA ARG A 18 -13.41 12.66 13.63
C ARG A 18 -13.71 14.04 13.05
N ASP A 19 -13.13 14.35 11.90
CA ASP A 19 -13.21 15.69 11.31
C ASP A 19 -14.39 15.86 10.33
N ASN A 20 -14.90 14.77 9.75
CA ASN A 20 -15.89 14.82 8.65
C ASN A 20 -17.28 14.30 9.03
N LEU A 21 -17.47 13.71 10.21
CA LEU A 21 -18.80 13.27 10.63
C LEU A 21 -19.65 14.48 11.09
N PRO A 22 -20.79 14.78 10.43
CA PRO A 22 -21.68 15.85 10.89
C PRO A 22 -22.31 15.46 12.24
N PRO A 23 -22.94 16.38 12.98
CA PRO A 23 -23.58 16.04 14.26
C PRO A 23 -24.62 14.90 14.14
N PRO A 24 -24.91 14.14 15.23
CA PRO A 24 -26.00 13.17 15.24
C PRO A 24 -27.35 13.82 14.93
N ASN A 25 -28.22 13.10 14.18
CA ASN A 25 -29.57 13.58 13.93
C ASN A 25 -30.41 13.52 15.21
N LEU A 26 -31.25 14.54 15.45
CA LEU A 26 -32.08 14.66 16.66
C LEU A 26 -33.13 13.55 16.79
N ASP A 27 -33.55 12.96 15.68
CA ASP A 27 -34.52 11.87 15.61
C ASP A 27 -33.88 10.48 15.82
N GLY A 28 -32.57 10.42 16.07
CA GLY A 28 -31.82 9.17 16.22
C GLY A 28 -31.57 8.43 14.91
N SER A 29 -31.93 9.02 13.76
CA SER A 29 -31.68 8.38 12.46
C SER A 29 -30.17 8.35 12.13
N PRO A 30 -29.70 7.33 11.38
CA PRO A 30 -28.29 7.24 11.02
C PRO A 30 -27.85 8.40 10.12
N VAL A 31 -26.73 9.02 10.49
CA VAL A 31 -25.98 9.92 9.62
C VAL A 31 -25.39 9.13 8.46
N LYS A 32 -25.50 9.67 7.24
CA LYS A 32 -24.94 9.06 6.02
C LYS A 32 -23.78 9.91 5.52
N VAL A 33 -22.62 9.28 5.36
CA VAL A 33 -21.44 9.88 4.71
C VAL A 33 -21.05 9.05 3.50
N ARG A 34 -20.45 9.69 2.50
CA ARG A 34 -19.87 9.03 1.32
C ARG A 34 -18.37 9.02 1.45
N LEU A 35 -17.76 7.85 1.28
CA LEU A 35 -16.31 7.70 1.24
C LEU A 35 -15.83 7.73 -0.20
N GLY A 36 -14.69 8.39 -0.43
CA GLY A 36 -14.02 8.47 -1.74
C GLY A 36 -13.14 7.25 -2.07
N CYS A 37 -13.21 6.17 -1.28
CA CYS A 37 -12.44 4.95 -1.49
C CYS A 37 -13.34 3.77 -1.91
N THR A 38 -12.71 2.66 -2.36
CA THR A 38 -13.45 1.45 -2.75
C THR A 38 -14.15 0.82 -1.54
N ALA A 39 -15.25 0.12 -1.79
CA ALA A 39 -16.06 -0.47 -0.73
C ALA A 39 -15.28 -1.53 0.06
N GLU A 40 -14.45 -2.31 -0.63
CA GLU A 40 -13.60 -3.35 -0.07
C GLU A 40 -12.53 -2.76 0.86
N ALA A 41 -11.85 -1.70 0.42
CA ALA A 41 -10.86 -0.99 1.24
C ALA A 41 -11.51 -0.40 2.50
N ALA A 42 -12.67 0.25 2.35
CA ALA A 42 -13.45 0.75 3.47
C ALA A 42 -13.85 -0.38 4.43
N ALA A 43 -14.32 -1.52 3.91
CA ALA A 43 -14.75 -2.65 4.74
C ALA A 43 -13.63 -3.18 5.62
N HIS A 44 -12.41 -3.34 5.08
CA HIS A 44 -11.26 -3.80 5.85
C HIS A 44 -10.80 -2.80 6.91
N CYS A 45 -10.76 -1.50 6.58
CA CYS A 45 -10.46 -0.47 7.58
C CYS A 45 -11.50 -0.44 8.70
N LEU A 46 -12.78 -0.46 8.36
CA LEU A 46 -13.85 -0.48 9.35
C LEU A 46 -13.74 -1.73 10.23
N ARG A 47 -13.55 -2.92 9.64
CA ARG A 47 -13.34 -4.15 10.41
C ARG A 47 -12.13 -4.03 11.35
N PHE A 48 -11.03 -3.41 10.90
CA PHE A 48 -9.86 -3.20 11.76
C PHE A 48 -10.17 -2.31 12.96
N MET A 49 -10.88 -1.19 12.77
CA MET A 49 -11.26 -0.30 13.90
C MET A 49 -12.04 -1.06 14.99
N TYR A 50 -12.83 -2.06 14.61
CA TYR A 50 -13.60 -2.89 15.54
C TYR A 50 -12.80 -4.03 16.20
N THR A 51 -11.86 -4.62 15.47
CA THR A 51 -11.27 -5.91 15.84
C THR A 51 -9.76 -5.84 16.11
N GLY A 52 -9.11 -4.78 15.64
CA GLY A 52 -7.66 -4.64 15.62
C GLY A 52 -6.94 -5.65 14.73
N ARG A 53 -7.63 -6.30 13.77
CA ARG A 53 -7.07 -7.37 12.92
C ARG A 53 -7.45 -7.23 11.46
N ILE A 54 -6.56 -7.69 10.58
CA ILE A 54 -6.77 -7.81 9.13
C ILE A 54 -6.21 -9.15 8.65
N ASP A 55 -6.97 -10.22 8.86
CA ASP A 55 -6.50 -11.60 8.65
C ASP A 55 -5.96 -11.85 7.23
N ILE A 56 -6.46 -11.14 6.21
CA ILE A 56 -5.98 -11.27 4.82
C ILE A 56 -4.55 -10.76 4.61
N CYS A 57 -4.03 -9.98 5.56
CA CYS A 57 -2.67 -9.43 5.56
C CYS A 57 -1.71 -10.28 6.40
N ASP A 58 -2.18 -11.32 7.10
CA ASP A 58 -1.29 -12.16 7.91
C ASP A 58 -0.38 -13.01 7.02
N ILE A 59 0.82 -13.28 7.52
CA ILE A 59 1.81 -14.13 6.85
C ILE A 59 1.32 -15.59 6.90
N ASP A 60 1.36 -16.28 5.76
CA ASP A 60 1.13 -17.72 5.71
C ASP A 60 2.44 -18.49 5.96
N PRO A 61 2.63 -19.12 7.14
CA PRO A 61 3.86 -19.84 7.45
C PRO A 61 4.04 -21.12 6.61
N SER A 62 2.97 -21.62 5.97
CA SER A 62 3.03 -22.81 5.12
C SER A 62 3.59 -22.52 3.73
N CYS A 63 3.48 -21.26 3.26
CA CYS A 63 3.93 -20.83 1.95
C CYS A 63 4.61 -19.45 2.03
N PRO A 64 5.86 -19.39 2.56
CA PRO A 64 6.53 -18.12 2.83
C PRO A 64 6.81 -17.28 1.56
N TRP A 65 6.90 -17.91 0.38
CA TRP A 65 7.18 -17.25 -0.89
C TRP A 65 5.95 -16.74 -1.64
N SER A 66 4.73 -17.15 -1.28
CA SER A 66 3.55 -16.61 -1.94
C SER A 66 3.42 -15.11 -1.69
N ILE A 67 3.86 -14.59 -0.53
CA ILE A 67 3.89 -13.16 -0.16
C ILE A 67 2.67 -12.29 -0.60
N ILE A 68 1.52 -12.93 -0.88
CA ILE A 68 0.29 -12.29 -1.39
C ILE A 68 -0.28 -11.31 -0.39
N HIS A 69 0.11 -11.42 0.88
CA HIS A 69 -0.20 -10.47 1.91
C HIS A 69 0.47 -9.10 1.69
N LEU A 70 1.61 -9.01 1.00
CA LEU A 70 2.28 -7.73 0.74
C LEU A 70 1.43 -6.74 -0.08
N PRO A 71 0.90 -7.09 -1.27
CA PRO A 71 0.01 -6.16 -2.00
C PRO A 71 -1.25 -5.84 -1.20
N ARG A 72 -1.76 -6.77 -0.37
CA ARG A 72 -2.90 -6.51 0.53
C ARG A 72 -2.54 -5.53 1.64
N CYS A 73 -1.34 -5.64 2.22
CA CYS A 73 -0.80 -4.70 3.19
C CYS A 73 -0.64 -3.31 2.59
N VAL A 74 -0.13 -3.20 1.36
CA VAL A 74 -0.01 -1.92 0.67
C VAL A 74 -1.39 -1.29 0.42
N LEU A 75 -2.35 -2.05 -0.11
CA LEU A 75 -3.72 -1.56 -0.31
C LEU A 75 -4.38 -1.13 0.99
N GLY A 76 -4.24 -1.95 2.04
CA GLY A 76 -4.72 -1.63 3.38
C GLY A 76 -4.05 -0.37 3.93
N TYR A 77 -2.77 -0.17 3.65
CA TYR A 77 -2.04 1.02 4.09
C TYR A 77 -2.54 2.27 3.37
N CYS A 78 -2.76 2.22 2.06
CA CYS A 78 -3.38 3.32 1.32
C CYS A 78 -4.76 3.69 1.91
N ALA A 79 -5.56 2.68 2.26
CA ALA A 79 -6.87 2.90 2.90
C ALA A 79 -6.74 3.50 4.32
N ALA A 80 -5.76 3.02 5.10
CA ALA A 80 -5.46 3.54 6.43
C ALA A 80 -4.97 5.00 6.38
N VAL A 81 -4.15 5.35 5.38
CA VAL A 81 -3.74 6.74 5.14
C VAL A 81 -4.94 7.60 4.77
N PHE A 82 -5.77 7.16 3.81
CA PHE A 82 -6.96 7.89 3.39
C PHE A 82 -7.93 8.17 4.55
N LEU A 83 -8.19 7.18 5.40
CA LEU A 83 -9.06 7.32 6.57
C LEU A 83 -8.31 7.84 7.81
N ARG A 84 -7.01 8.12 7.72
CA ARG A 84 -6.16 8.55 8.84
C ARG A 84 -6.27 7.65 10.07
N VAL A 85 -6.12 6.33 9.85
CA VAL A 85 -6.12 5.28 10.89
C VAL A 85 -4.67 4.87 11.19
N SER A 86 -3.98 5.67 12.00
CA SER A 86 -2.54 5.50 12.32
C SER A 86 -2.21 4.12 12.89
N ARG A 87 -3.07 3.59 13.76
CA ARG A 87 -2.94 2.25 14.34
C ARG A 87 -2.91 1.13 13.31
N MET A 88 -3.78 1.22 12.30
CA MET A 88 -3.83 0.27 11.18
C MET A 88 -2.58 0.38 10.32
N ALA A 89 -2.18 1.62 9.99
CA ALA A 89 -0.96 1.88 9.24
C ALA A 89 0.27 1.27 9.95
N ALA A 90 0.43 1.52 11.25
CA ALA A 90 1.51 0.95 12.07
C ALA A 90 1.46 -0.59 12.11
N HIS A 91 0.27 -1.17 12.24
CA HIS A 91 0.08 -2.62 12.22
C HIS A 91 0.54 -3.25 10.90
N LEU A 92 0.14 -2.68 9.76
CA LEU A 92 0.50 -3.18 8.44
C LEU A 92 2.00 -3.05 8.17
N LEU A 93 2.63 -1.96 8.59
CA LEU A 93 4.08 -1.80 8.45
C LEU A 93 4.85 -2.87 9.23
N ARG A 94 4.41 -3.19 10.47
CA ARG A 94 5.01 -4.27 11.27
C ARG A 94 4.88 -5.64 10.61
N ILE A 95 3.77 -5.91 9.92
CA ILE A 95 3.61 -7.16 9.16
C ILE A 95 4.63 -7.24 8.03
N VAL A 96 4.83 -6.15 7.28
CA VAL A 96 5.81 -6.11 6.18
C VAL A 96 7.24 -6.25 6.71
N GLU A 97 7.59 -5.57 7.80
CA GLU A 97 8.90 -5.74 8.46
C GLU A 97 9.11 -7.17 8.97
N LYS A 98 8.09 -7.76 9.60
CA LYS A 98 8.14 -9.16 10.04
C LYS A 98 8.37 -10.11 8.86
N THR A 99 7.72 -9.84 7.73
CA THR A 99 7.92 -10.59 6.48
C THR A 99 9.37 -10.52 6.02
N SER A 100 9.97 -9.33 6.04
CA SER A 100 11.38 -9.13 5.70
C SER A 100 12.32 -9.94 6.61
N VAL A 101 12.07 -9.94 7.92
CA VAL A 101 12.86 -10.71 8.89
C VAL A 101 12.74 -12.22 8.64
N GLU A 102 11.52 -12.72 8.40
CA GLU A 102 11.27 -14.14 8.15
C GLU A 102 11.91 -14.59 6.83
N LEU A 103 11.75 -13.81 5.76
CA LEU A 103 12.38 -14.11 4.46
C LEU A 103 13.91 -14.02 4.54
N GLY A 104 14.46 -13.00 5.21
CA GLY A 104 15.91 -12.90 5.42
C GLY A 104 16.46 -14.10 6.19
N THR A 105 15.74 -14.56 7.22
CA THR A 105 16.09 -15.78 7.97
C THR A 105 16.02 -17.01 7.05
N LEU A 106 14.98 -17.13 6.23
CA LEU A 106 14.81 -18.24 5.30
C LEU A 106 15.93 -18.28 4.25
N VAL A 107 16.25 -17.14 3.64
CA VAL A 107 17.31 -17.00 2.64
C VAL A 107 18.67 -17.39 3.23
N THR A 108 18.99 -16.86 4.40
CA THR A 108 20.29 -17.09 5.04
C THR A 108 20.46 -18.50 5.61
N THR A 109 19.37 -19.14 6.05
CA THR A 109 19.46 -20.48 6.67
C THR A 109 19.25 -21.63 5.69
N ARG A 110 18.42 -21.47 4.65
CA ARG A 110 18.04 -22.56 3.73
C ARG A 110 18.52 -22.37 2.30
N TYR A 111 18.48 -21.15 1.78
CA TYR A 111 18.69 -20.92 0.34
C TYR A 111 20.11 -20.50 -0.04
N LEU A 112 21.03 -20.31 0.92
CA LEU A 112 22.44 -20.08 0.59
C LEU A 112 23.04 -21.20 -0.28
N HIS A 113 22.57 -22.43 -0.14
CA HIS A 113 23.12 -23.61 -0.81
C HIS A 113 22.12 -24.34 -1.72
N GLN A 114 20.88 -23.86 -1.81
CA GLN A 114 19.84 -24.46 -2.64
C GLN A 114 19.62 -23.66 -3.93
N ASN A 115 19.14 -24.35 -4.96
CA ASN A 115 18.69 -23.72 -6.20
C ASN A 115 17.31 -23.10 -6.00
N LEU A 116 17.02 -22.06 -6.78
CA LEU A 116 15.70 -21.43 -6.78
C LEU A 116 14.69 -22.34 -7.48
N ASP A 117 13.52 -22.50 -6.87
CA ASP A 117 12.35 -23.06 -7.54
C ASP A 117 11.69 -21.97 -8.41
N ASP A 118 11.39 -22.31 -9.66
CA ASP A 118 10.73 -21.40 -10.62
C ASP A 118 9.37 -20.96 -10.08
N TYR A 119 8.65 -21.85 -9.38
CA TYR A 119 7.35 -21.53 -8.80
C TYR A 119 7.46 -20.47 -7.69
N GLU A 120 8.39 -20.65 -6.74
CA GLU A 120 8.66 -19.68 -5.66
C GLU A 120 9.08 -18.33 -6.22
N TRP A 121 9.90 -18.32 -7.28
CA TRP A 121 10.33 -17.11 -7.95
C TRP A 121 9.15 -16.38 -8.63
N VAL A 122 8.29 -17.09 -9.36
CA VAL A 122 7.12 -16.49 -10.02
C VAL A 122 6.15 -15.91 -9.00
N GLU A 123 5.81 -16.66 -7.95
CA GLU A 123 4.93 -16.18 -6.90
C GLU A 123 5.49 -14.92 -6.24
N PHE A 124 6.74 -14.95 -5.80
CA PHE A 124 7.37 -13.79 -5.17
C PHE A 124 7.39 -12.58 -6.11
N SER A 125 7.94 -12.74 -7.32
CA SER A 125 8.14 -11.62 -8.24
C SER A 125 6.83 -10.95 -8.65
N TRP A 126 5.77 -11.74 -8.88
CA TRP A 126 4.45 -11.25 -9.24
C TRP A 126 3.78 -10.46 -8.12
N HIS A 127 3.73 -11.01 -6.91
CA HIS A 127 3.07 -10.34 -5.78
C HIS A 127 3.86 -9.13 -5.29
N TYR A 128 5.19 -9.21 -5.31
CA TYR A 128 6.04 -8.06 -4.97
C TYR A 128 5.86 -6.92 -5.97
N GLN A 129 5.82 -7.23 -7.27
CA GLN A 129 5.54 -6.22 -8.30
C GLN A 129 4.18 -5.55 -8.08
N ASN A 130 3.11 -6.33 -7.90
CA ASN A 130 1.78 -5.76 -7.66
C ASN A 130 1.78 -4.79 -6.48
N ALA A 131 2.51 -5.11 -5.41
CA ALA A 131 2.67 -4.24 -4.26
C ALA A 131 3.37 -2.91 -4.63
N LEU A 132 4.43 -2.96 -5.46
CA LEU A 132 5.11 -1.76 -5.96
C LEU A 132 4.21 -0.92 -6.87
N ASP A 133 3.48 -1.55 -7.79
CA ASP A 133 2.56 -0.90 -8.71
C ASP A 133 1.51 -0.08 -7.93
N ILE A 134 0.92 -0.67 -6.89
CA ILE A 134 -0.05 0.01 -6.02
C ILE A 134 0.60 1.18 -5.27
N LEU A 135 1.79 0.95 -4.70
CA LEU A 135 2.48 1.90 -3.82
C LEU A 135 2.93 3.15 -4.56
N TYR A 136 3.52 2.98 -5.74
CA TYR A 136 4.05 4.09 -6.54
C TYR A 136 2.98 4.79 -7.39
N ALA A 137 1.82 4.17 -7.61
CA ALA A 137 0.68 4.84 -8.24
C ALA A 137 0.00 5.89 -7.32
N GLN A 138 0.33 5.94 -6.02
CA GLN A 138 -0.30 6.87 -5.09
C GLN A 138 0.18 8.32 -5.29
N GLY A 139 -0.75 9.27 -5.12
CA GLY A 139 -0.48 10.70 -5.33
C GLY A 139 0.45 11.34 -4.29
N SER A 140 0.33 10.99 -3.00
CA SER A 140 1.21 11.52 -1.95
C SER A 140 2.35 10.55 -1.65
N GLN A 141 3.50 10.80 -2.27
CA GLN A 141 4.72 9.99 -2.05
C GLN A 141 5.31 10.20 -0.65
N THR A 142 5.05 11.35 -0.01
CA THR A 142 5.42 11.63 1.38
C THR A 142 4.70 10.67 2.33
N LEU A 143 3.39 10.54 2.19
CA LEU A 143 2.58 9.63 3.01
C LEU A 143 2.89 8.15 2.74
N MET A 144 3.36 7.82 1.54
CA MET A 144 3.73 6.44 1.19
C MET A 144 5.14 6.06 1.64
N MET A 145 5.98 7.02 2.03
CA MET A 145 7.38 6.79 2.43
C MET A 145 7.53 5.68 3.48
N PRO A 146 6.75 5.62 4.58
CA PRO A 146 6.89 4.54 5.56
C PRO A 146 6.70 3.14 4.96
N MET A 147 5.71 2.98 4.08
CA MET A 147 5.44 1.70 3.42
C MET A 147 6.50 1.37 2.36
N ARG A 148 7.03 2.38 1.65
CA ARG A 148 8.17 2.22 0.73
C ARG A 148 9.40 1.69 1.45
N LEU A 149 9.76 2.28 2.60
CA LEU A 149 10.87 1.82 3.43
C LEU A 149 10.64 0.38 3.94
N ALA A 150 9.42 0.07 4.40
CA ALA A 150 9.09 -1.29 4.84
C ALA A 150 9.20 -2.31 3.69
N MET A 151 8.65 -2.00 2.51
CA MET A 151 8.74 -2.87 1.33
C MET A 151 10.19 -3.06 0.87
N VAL A 152 10.98 -1.99 0.86
CA VAL A 152 12.39 -2.06 0.48
C VAL A 152 13.20 -2.92 1.44
N SER A 153 12.83 -3.02 2.71
CA SER A 153 13.44 -3.99 3.62
C SER A 153 13.29 -5.44 3.10
N VAL A 154 12.14 -5.79 2.51
CA VAL A 154 11.90 -7.12 1.92
C VAL A 154 12.79 -7.32 0.71
N LEU A 155 12.94 -6.30 -0.15
CA LEU A 155 13.87 -6.37 -1.28
C LEU A 155 15.32 -6.52 -0.80
N ASP A 156 15.76 -5.74 0.18
CA ASP A 156 17.14 -5.75 0.69
C ASP A 156 17.53 -7.12 1.25
N THR A 157 16.62 -7.78 1.98
CA THR A 157 16.86 -9.12 2.55
C THR A 157 16.77 -10.25 1.51
N THR A 158 16.01 -10.06 0.44
CA THR A 158 15.83 -11.07 -0.63
C THR A 158 16.71 -10.83 -1.85
N LEU A 159 17.45 -9.72 -1.93
CA LEU A 159 18.16 -9.32 -3.15
C LEU A 159 19.17 -10.38 -3.64
N PHE A 160 19.97 -10.94 -2.73
CA PHE A 160 20.93 -11.99 -3.09
C PHE A 160 20.26 -13.26 -3.60
N TRP A 161 19.06 -13.56 -3.09
CA TRP A 161 18.25 -14.66 -3.57
C TRP A 161 17.69 -14.36 -4.97
N LEU A 162 17.16 -13.15 -5.18
CA LEU A 162 16.65 -12.71 -6.49
C LEU A 162 17.72 -12.70 -7.58
N VAL A 163 18.90 -12.15 -7.31
CA VAL A 163 20.00 -12.00 -8.29
C VAL A 163 20.50 -13.36 -8.81
N ARG A 164 20.32 -14.43 -8.05
CA ARG A 164 20.72 -15.78 -8.48
C ARG A 164 19.77 -16.39 -9.51
N HIS A 165 18.55 -15.85 -9.68
CA HIS A 165 17.60 -16.36 -10.66
C HIS A 165 17.87 -15.80 -12.06
N PRO A 166 18.00 -16.63 -13.12
CA PRO A 166 18.32 -16.16 -14.47
C PRO A 166 17.35 -15.13 -15.03
N ALA A 167 16.06 -15.22 -14.66
CA ALA A 167 15.03 -14.30 -15.14
C ALA A 167 15.04 -12.92 -14.45
N PHE A 168 15.84 -12.72 -13.39
CA PHE A 168 15.82 -11.47 -12.61
C PHE A 168 16.25 -10.25 -13.44
N ILE A 169 17.31 -10.38 -14.26
CA ILE A 169 17.76 -9.28 -15.12
C ILE A 169 16.67 -8.89 -16.13
N ASN A 170 15.99 -9.88 -16.72
CA ASN A 170 14.87 -9.61 -17.62
C ASN A 170 13.71 -8.92 -16.90
N LEU A 171 13.40 -9.32 -15.66
CA LEU A 171 12.39 -8.68 -14.83
C LEU A 171 12.70 -7.20 -14.58
N LEU A 172 13.96 -6.87 -14.24
CA LEU A 172 14.41 -5.48 -14.06
C LEU A 172 14.28 -4.64 -15.32
N GLN A 173 14.54 -5.22 -16.50
CA GLN A 173 14.52 -4.51 -17.78
C GLN A 173 13.13 -4.32 -18.37
N THR A 174 12.16 -5.15 -17.96
CA THR A 174 10.81 -5.15 -18.56
C THR A 174 9.80 -4.66 -17.54
N THR A 175 9.46 -5.55 -16.62
CA THR A 175 8.33 -5.40 -15.72
C THR A 175 8.62 -4.39 -14.60
N TRP A 176 9.85 -4.35 -14.09
CA TRP A 176 10.25 -3.47 -13.00
C TRP A 176 10.94 -2.19 -13.47
N GLN A 177 10.96 -1.91 -14.77
CA GLN A 177 11.79 -0.85 -15.39
C GLN A 177 11.56 0.57 -14.82
N HIS A 178 10.38 0.83 -14.23
CA HIS A 178 10.01 2.16 -13.72
C HIS A 178 10.34 2.38 -12.24
N PHE A 179 10.62 1.32 -11.49
CA PHE A 179 10.93 1.36 -10.07
C PHE A 179 12.41 1.43 -9.67
N PRO A 180 13.44 1.07 -10.48
CA PRO A 180 14.76 0.77 -9.91
C PRO A 180 15.41 2.02 -9.31
N ASN A 181 15.30 3.18 -9.96
CA ASN A 181 15.86 4.42 -9.44
C ASN A 181 15.25 4.79 -8.09
N THR A 182 13.92 4.74 -7.98
CA THR A 182 13.21 5.08 -6.75
C THR A 182 13.47 4.06 -5.64
N LEU A 183 13.45 2.77 -5.97
CA LEU A 183 13.77 1.68 -5.05
C LEU A 183 15.19 1.80 -4.49
N LEU A 184 16.17 2.14 -5.33
CA LEU A 184 17.56 2.31 -4.90
C LEU A 184 17.73 3.50 -3.96
N LEU A 185 17.02 4.61 -4.21
CA LEU A 185 16.99 5.76 -3.30
C LEU A 185 16.37 5.39 -1.97
N ASP A 186 15.25 4.67 -1.98
CA ASP A 186 14.59 4.20 -0.77
C ASP A 186 15.45 3.19 -0.01
N GLN A 187 16.24 2.37 -0.71
CA GLN A 187 17.16 1.42 -0.11
C GLN A 187 18.34 2.14 0.56
N ALA A 188 18.89 3.16 -0.08
CA ALA A 188 19.91 4.02 0.52
C ALA A 188 19.38 4.71 1.78
N GLU A 189 18.16 5.25 1.71
CA GLU A 189 17.51 5.92 2.83
C GLU A 189 17.19 4.97 3.98
N TYR A 190 16.63 3.80 3.67
CA TYR A 190 16.38 2.72 4.64
C TYR A 190 17.66 2.35 5.41
N ARG A 191 18.77 2.13 4.68
CA ARG A 191 20.07 1.81 5.27
C ARG A 191 20.66 2.98 6.07
N ARG A 192 20.43 4.22 5.67
CA ARG A 192 20.83 5.43 6.43
C ARG A 192 20.09 5.48 7.76
N LEU A 193 18.76 5.36 7.74
CA LEU A 193 17.91 5.37 8.93
C LEU A 193 18.22 4.22 9.89
N LEU A 194 18.54 3.04 9.37
CA LEU A 194 18.99 1.91 10.18
C LEU A 194 20.28 2.21 10.97
N LYS A 195 21.21 2.98 10.39
CA LYS A 195 22.46 3.35 11.06
C LYS A 195 22.26 4.44 12.11
N GLU A 196 21.31 5.35 11.87
CA GLU A 196 21.02 6.48 12.76
C GLU A 196 20.12 6.11 13.93
N ASN A 197 19.22 5.15 13.73
CA ASN A 197 18.35 4.69 14.80
C ASN A 197 19.14 3.93 15.87
N ASN A 198 18.99 4.38 17.13
CA ASN A 198 19.60 3.78 18.32
C ASN A 198 19.43 2.24 18.33
N PRO A 199 20.36 1.49 18.93
CA PRO A 199 20.35 0.02 18.97
C PRO A 199 19.10 -0.61 19.63
N THR A 200 18.22 0.21 20.23
CA THR A 200 17.01 -0.21 20.95
C THR A 200 15.78 -0.36 20.06
N THR A 201 15.61 0.41 18.98
CA THR A 201 14.41 0.32 18.13
C THR A 201 14.58 -0.57 16.91
N LYS A 202 15.80 -0.72 16.36
CA LYS A 202 16.17 -1.59 15.21
C LYS A 202 15.27 -1.51 13.96
N SER A 203 14.36 -0.55 13.89
CA SER A 203 13.38 -0.40 12.82
C SER A 203 13.42 1.04 12.33
N PRO A 204 13.53 1.28 11.01
CA PRO A 204 13.41 2.59 10.40
C PRO A 204 11.95 2.97 10.13
N VAL A 205 11.00 2.08 10.44
CA VAL A 205 9.57 2.31 10.26
C VAL A 205 9.02 3.13 11.43
N PRO A 206 8.17 4.14 11.15
CA PRO A 206 7.62 5.02 12.18
C PRO A 206 6.66 4.30 13.13
N THR A 207 6.61 4.77 14.37
CA THR A 207 5.61 4.36 15.36
C THR A 207 4.23 4.92 15.00
N GLU A 208 3.18 4.37 15.62
CA GLU A 208 1.81 4.86 15.49
C GLU A 208 1.68 6.36 15.78
N ALA A 209 2.31 6.85 16.86
CA ALA A 209 2.30 8.27 17.21
C ALA A 209 3.03 9.14 16.18
N ALA A 210 4.09 8.63 15.53
CA ALA A 210 4.76 9.33 14.45
C ALA A 210 3.90 9.38 13.18
N LEU A 211 3.18 8.30 12.87
CA LEU A 211 2.23 8.24 11.76
C LEU A 211 1.04 9.18 11.97
N GLU A 212 0.50 9.26 13.19
CA GLU A 212 -0.58 10.20 13.52
C GLU A 212 -0.15 11.65 13.25
N LYS A 213 1.06 12.02 13.68
CA LYS A 213 1.66 13.34 13.40
C LYS A 213 1.85 13.57 11.90
N LEU A 214 2.32 12.55 11.18
CA LEU A 214 2.50 12.62 9.72
C LEU A 214 1.17 12.89 9.01
N PHE A 215 0.11 12.17 9.39
CA PHE A 215 -1.23 12.33 8.81
C PHE A 215 -1.84 13.70 9.13
N ALA A 216 -1.65 14.19 10.35
CA ALA A 216 -2.12 15.53 10.73
C ALA A 216 -1.38 16.63 9.95
N LYS A 217 -0.07 16.50 9.75
CA LYS A 217 0.73 17.47 9.00
C LYS A 217 0.28 17.59 7.55
N GLU A 218 0.06 16.46 6.87
CA GLU A 218 -0.38 16.48 5.47
C GLU A 218 -1.77 17.13 5.32
N GLU A 219 -2.69 16.87 6.25
CA GLU A 219 -4.03 17.49 6.23
C GLU A 219 -3.93 19.02 6.29
N ILE A 220 -3.10 19.54 7.20
CA ILE A 220 -2.86 20.98 7.35
C ILE A 220 -2.27 21.55 6.05
N GLU A 221 -1.26 20.90 5.47
CA GLU A 221 -0.65 21.35 4.22
C GLU A 221 -1.63 21.30 3.04
N SER A 222 -2.51 20.31 2.98
CA SER A 222 -3.55 20.20 1.95
C SER A 222 -4.61 21.31 2.09
N THR A 223 -4.99 21.64 3.32
CA THR A 223 -5.95 22.69 3.64
C THR A 223 -5.39 24.06 3.25
N ILE A 224 -4.13 24.35 3.60
CA ILE A 224 -3.45 25.60 3.23
C ILE A 224 -3.36 25.74 1.70
N LYS A 225 -3.01 24.67 0.98
CA LYS A 225 -2.94 24.68 -0.50
C LYS A 225 -4.30 24.97 -1.14
N ASN A 226 -5.38 24.45 -0.57
CA ASN A 226 -6.74 24.68 -1.07
C ASN A 226 -7.25 26.09 -0.74
N GLU A 227 -6.92 26.64 0.44
CA GLU A 227 -7.31 28.00 0.84
C GLU A 227 -6.52 29.09 0.08
N CYS A 228 -5.24 28.85 -0.24
CA CYS A 228 -4.48 29.72 -1.13
C CYS A 228 -4.95 29.65 -2.59
N ALA A 229 -5.85 28.73 -2.94
CA ALA A 229 -6.36 28.51 -4.29
C ALA A 229 -7.85 28.92 -4.43
N ILE A 230 -8.21 30.21 -4.29
CA ILE A 230 -9.52 30.74 -4.75
C ILE A 230 -9.38 32.20 -5.31
N PRO A 231 -10.29 32.71 -6.17
CA PRO A 231 -10.29 32.60 -7.62
C PRO A 231 -10.10 33.96 -8.32
N GLY A 232 -9.25 34.02 -9.34
CA GLY A 232 -9.04 35.25 -10.11
C GLY A 232 -8.55 34.99 -11.51
N THR A 233 -9.44 34.53 -12.39
CA THR A 233 -9.50 34.82 -13.84
C THR A 233 -10.59 33.96 -14.48
N ALA A 234 -11.84 34.38 -14.32
CA ALA A 234 -12.82 34.15 -15.38
C ALA A 234 -12.62 35.29 -16.39
N ASP A 235 -11.93 35.02 -17.51
CA ASP A 235 -12.57 35.12 -18.82
C ASP A 235 -11.69 34.60 -19.97
N LEU A 236 -12.37 34.03 -20.96
CA LEU A 236 -11.95 33.77 -22.35
C LEU A 236 -10.94 32.62 -22.64
N SER A 237 -11.47 31.39 -22.67
CA SER A 237 -11.54 30.65 -23.95
C SER A 237 -12.51 29.47 -23.85
N ALA A 238 -13.76 29.74 -24.22
CA ALA A 238 -14.69 28.70 -24.62
C ALA A 238 -14.23 28.07 -25.94
N GLY A 239 -14.22 26.73 -26.01
CA GLY A 239 -14.38 26.01 -27.28
C GLY A 239 -13.50 24.79 -27.51
N ARG A 240 -13.88 23.64 -26.94
CA ARG A 240 -14.24 22.45 -27.75
C ARG A 240 -14.86 21.32 -26.90
N ALA A 241 -16.06 20.93 -27.33
CA ALA A 241 -16.86 19.77 -26.97
C ALA A 241 -16.04 18.46 -26.90
N VAL A 242 -16.19 17.59 -25.89
CA VAL A 242 -17.30 16.63 -25.62
C VAL A 242 -17.45 15.53 -26.69
N LEU A 243 -17.25 14.27 -26.22
CA LEU A 243 -17.74 12.97 -26.74
C LEU A 243 -17.10 12.37 -28.01
N ALA A 244 -16.27 11.33 -27.81
CA ALA A 244 -16.28 10.01 -28.48
C ALA A 244 -15.01 9.25 -28.01
N SER A 245 -15.02 8.02 -27.50
CA SER A 245 -15.77 6.86 -27.96
C SER A 245 -15.74 5.75 -26.91
N ARG A 246 -16.93 5.25 -26.54
CA ARG A 246 -17.13 3.82 -26.27
C ARG A 246 -17.04 3.08 -27.60
N GLY A 247 -16.31 1.97 -27.64
CA GLY A 247 -16.48 0.97 -28.69
C GLY A 247 -15.20 0.29 -29.17
N ARG A 248 -14.82 -0.81 -28.50
CA ARG A 248 -14.70 -2.13 -29.15
C ARG A 248 -14.31 -3.20 -28.14
N ALA A 249 -15.33 -3.97 -27.73
CA ALA A 249 -15.15 -5.39 -27.49
C ALA A 249 -15.02 -6.08 -28.86
N GLN A 250 -13.94 -6.82 -29.06
CA GLN A 250 -13.81 -7.94 -30.01
C GLN A 250 -12.65 -8.79 -29.46
N SER A 251 -12.94 -9.88 -28.73
CA SER A 251 -13.09 -11.22 -29.30
C SER A 251 -11.87 -11.64 -30.13
N TRP A 252 -10.90 -12.30 -29.50
CA TRP A 252 -10.04 -13.27 -30.20
C TRP A 252 -10.06 -14.61 -29.44
N TYR A 253 -10.64 -15.58 -30.14
CA TYR A 253 -10.81 -17.02 -29.85
C TYR A 253 -9.49 -17.69 -29.43
N ARG A 254 -9.44 -18.56 -28.41
CA ARG A 254 -9.87 -19.99 -28.43
C ARG A 254 -9.60 -20.73 -29.75
N ARG A 255 -8.38 -21.23 -29.94
CA ARG A 255 -8.12 -22.48 -30.68
C ARG A 255 -6.89 -23.20 -30.12
N ARG A 256 -7.12 -24.21 -29.28
CA ARG A 256 -6.31 -25.44 -29.25
C ARG A 256 -7.28 -26.61 -29.12
N GLY A 257 -7.41 -27.34 -30.21
CA GLY A 257 -8.12 -28.58 -30.35
C GLY A 257 -7.52 -29.31 -31.54
N SER A 258 -6.65 -30.26 -31.21
CA SER A 258 -6.44 -31.60 -31.78
C SER A 258 -6.21 -31.87 -33.29
N SER A 259 -5.32 -32.84 -33.48
CA SER A 259 -5.04 -33.77 -34.60
C SER A 259 -4.39 -33.24 -35.89
N LEU A 260 -3.11 -33.58 -36.09
CA LEU A 260 -2.66 -34.84 -36.71
C LEU A 260 -1.33 -35.27 -36.07
#